data_AF-A0A9P3KGJ9-F1
#
_entry.id   AF-A0A9P3KGJ9-F1
#
_cell.length_a   1.000
_cell.length_b   1.000
_cell.length_c   1.000
_cell.angle_alpha   90.00
_cell.angle_beta   90.00
_cell.angle_gamma   90.00
#
_symmetry.space_group_name_H-M   'P 1'
#
loop_
_entity.id
_entity.type
_entity.pdbx_description
1 polymer ?
#
loop_
_entity_poly.entity_id
_entity_poly.type
_entity_poly.pdbx_seq_one_letter_code
_entity_poly.pdbx_strand_id
1 'polypeptide(L)'
;MAATSCAGVVPSASRVAAVVGGGDRGLASSRVAPRPRVLATRRFSRSASALRSDLWGGDKQQLPTPVAASPRRHGASSASPRASANSPPTVAATSVSADTIPLLTPYQMGPFSLTNRVVLAPMTRCRALGFVPQPAAAEYYAQRAVPGQLLIAEGTVVAQEGIGYPNVPGIYTREQVEAWKPIVKAVKAKGGVFFCQLWHAGRASHPDFQPGGALPVAPSAIPISSGDKVYTQTGAHDYPTPRAMTEADIRAAVQQFRMAARHAMEAGFDGVEIHGANGYLIEEFIKDGTNKRTDRYGGSIPNRVRFLVEVASAVVEEIGPLRTGVRLAPFSTFLSSADSTPVPTYVHATQCMNDLGLLYVHMLEARIDREGEAVTGRESLEPFRRVFSNTFIAAGGYTRESGNAAIASGAADLVAYGRRFLANPDLPRRFALDAPLNPYDRDTFYTFDQVKGYTDYPSLEDEASK
;
A
#
# COMPACT_ATOMS: atom_id res chain seq x y z
N MET A 1 -20.62 15.56 19.26
CA MET A 1 -20.93 15.43 17.82
C MET A 1 -21.46 14.03 17.61
N ALA A 2 -22.72 13.87 17.20
CA ALA A 2 -23.31 12.56 16.98
C ALA A 2 -22.64 11.93 15.75
N ALA A 3 -21.98 10.78 15.93
CA ALA A 3 -21.43 9.99 14.85
C ALA A 3 -22.59 9.41 14.04
N THR A 4 -22.73 9.83 12.78
CA THR A 4 -23.70 9.24 11.85
C THR A 4 -23.27 7.80 11.59
N SER A 5 -24.06 6.84 12.11
CA SER A 5 -23.84 5.41 11.94
C SER A 5 -23.65 5.04 10.46
N CYS A 6 -22.67 4.17 10.15
CA CYS A 6 -22.47 3.61 8.81
C CYS A 6 -23.58 2.62 8.40
N ALA A 7 -24.60 2.41 9.23
CA ALA A 7 -25.74 1.50 9.00
C ALA A 7 -26.55 1.80 7.72
N GLY A 8 -26.44 3.01 7.14
CA GLY A 8 -27.05 3.36 5.85
C GLY A 8 -26.18 3.06 4.61
N VAL A 9 -24.98 2.52 4.80
CA VAL A 9 -24.00 2.25 3.73
C VAL A 9 -23.64 0.76 3.64
N VAL A 10 -23.69 0.04 4.77
CA VAL A 10 -23.45 -1.41 4.82
C VAL A 10 -24.76 -2.15 4.50
N PRO A 11 -24.84 -2.99 3.45
CA PRO A 11 -26.00 -3.85 3.24
C PRO A 11 -26.18 -4.76 4.46
N SER A 12 -27.41 -4.89 4.98
CA SER A 12 -27.68 -5.73 6.16
C SER A 12 -27.24 -7.17 5.88
N ALA A 13 -26.26 -7.66 6.64
CA ALA A 13 -25.86 -9.07 6.64
C ALA A 13 -26.98 -9.92 7.25
N SER A 14 -28.00 -10.25 6.46
CA SER A 14 -28.99 -11.24 6.85
C SER A 14 -29.56 -11.95 5.62
N ARG A 15 -29.48 -13.29 5.68
CA ARG A 15 -29.97 -14.32 4.75
C ARG A 15 -29.04 -14.68 3.59
N VAL A 16 -28.20 -15.71 3.78
CA VAL A 16 -28.32 -17.00 3.07
C VAL A 16 -27.69 -18.07 3.96
N ALA A 17 -28.53 -18.94 4.54
CA ALA A 17 -28.12 -20.21 5.11
C ALA A 17 -28.53 -21.33 4.14
N ALA A 18 -27.56 -22.22 3.86
CA ALA A 18 -27.70 -23.63 3.48
C ALA A 18 -28.60 -24.00 2.29
N VAL A 19 -27.96 -24.46 1.20
CA VAL A 19 -28.27 -25.78 0.59
C VAL A 19 -26.95 -26.40 0.09
N VAL A 20 -26.50 -27.44 0.78
CA VAL A 20 -25.51 -28.41 0.30
C VAL A 20 -26.24 -29.74 0.12
N GLY A 21 -26.08 -30.33 -1.05
CA GLY A 21 -26.55 -31.67 -1.45
C GLY A 21 -26.51 -31.69 -2.98
N GLY A 22 -25.61 -32.39 -3.66
CA GLY A 22 -25.21 -33.79 -3.49
C GLY A 22 -25.73 -34.52 -4.74
N GLY A 23 -24.85 -34.91 -5.66
CA GLY A 23 -25.27 -35.56 -6.91
C GLY A 23 -24.14 -35.80 -7.89
N ASP A 24 -23.54 -36.98 -7.77
CA ASP A 24 -22.52 -37.60 -8.62
C ASP A 24 -23.14 -38.23 -9.91
N ARG A 25 -22.29 -38.68 -10.85
CA ARG A 25 -22.50 -39.28 -12.21
C ARG A 25 -22.24 -38.29 -13.37
N GLY A 26 -21.52 -38.60 -14.44
CA GLY A 26 -20.85 -39.81 -14.93
C GLY A 26 -20.35 -39.56 -16.37
N LEU A 27 -19.36 -40.34 -16.80
CA LEU A 27 -18.52 -40.24 -18.01
C LEU A 27 -19.23 -40.28 -19.40
N ALA A 28 -18.64 -39.58 -20.39
CA ALA A 28 -18.31 -40.05 -21.77
C ALA A 28 -17.80 -38.84 -22.61
N SER A 29 -16.53 -38.73 -23.01
CA SER A 29 -15.85 -39.35 -24.17
C SER A 29 -16.49 -39.09 -25.55
N SER A 30 -15.93 -38.13 -26.32
CA SER A 30 -15.87 -38.24 -27.80
C SER A 30 -14.78 -37.34 -28.44
N ARG A 31 -13.70 -38.02 -28.85
CA ARG A 31 -12.94 -37.93 -30.12
C ARG A 31 -12.51 -36.58 -30.72
N VAL A 32 -11.19 -36.51 -30.85
CA VAL A 32 -10.32 -35.59 -31.61
C VAL A 32 -10.22 -35.99 -33.09
N ALA A 33 -10.13 -35.01 -34.01
CA ALA A 33 -9.23 -34.94 -35.19
C ALA A 33 -9.60 -33.75 -36.11
N PRO A 34 -8.74 -33.26 -37.03
CA PRO A 34 -7.28 -33.08 -36.95
C PRO A 34 -6.83 -31.63 -37.32
N ARG A 35 -5.56 -31.31 -37.03
CA ARG A 35 -4.86 -30.07 -37.42
C ARG A 35 -4.36 -30.12 -38.88
N PRO A 36 -4.17 -28.97 -39.56
CA PRO A 36 -3.23 -28.87 -40.67
C PRO A 36 -1.82 -28.42 -40.21
N ARG A 37 -0.80 -29.14 -40.69
CA ARG A 37 0.60 -28.72 -40.89
C ARG A 37 0.66 -27.95 -42.24
N VAL A 38 1.61 -27.08 -42.62
CA VAL A 38 2.89 -26.52 -42.15
C VAL A 38 3.19 -25.38 -43.15
N LEU A 39 3.90 -24.33 -42.75
CA LEU A 39 4.94 -23.75 -43.61
C LEU A 39 5.96 -22.99 -42.74
N ALA A 40 7.19 -23.48 -42.80
CA ALA A 40 8.36 -22.91 -42.16
C ALA A 40 8.89 -21.74 -43.00
N THR A 41 9.16 -20.60 -42.37
CA THR A 41 10.00 -19.55 -42.94
C THR A 41 11.06 -19.10 -41.93
N ARG A 42 12.29 -19.52 -42.28
CA ARG A 42 13.62 -18.95 -42.03
C ARG A 42 13.82 -18.00 -40.85
N ARG A 43 14.69 -18.47 -39.95
CA ARG A 43 15.49 -17.69 -38.99
C ARG A 43 16.24 -16.54 -39.70
N PHE A 44 16.11 -15.34 -39.15
CA PHE A 44 17.16 -14.33 -39.19
C PHE A 44 17.55 -13.99 -37.76
N SER A 45 18.75 -14.42 -37.38
CA SER A 45 19.47 -13.91 -36.21
C SER A 45 20.01 -12.53 -36.54
N ARG A 46 19.56 -11.51 -35.82
CA ARG A 46 20.38 -10.31 -35.57
C ARG A 46 20.24 -9.92 -34.11
N SER A 47 21.38 -9.98 -33.44
CA SER A 47 21.69 -9.33 -32.18
C SER A 47 21.27 -7.86 -32.20
N ALA A 48 20.51 -7.43 -31.18
CA ALA A 48 20.29 -6.02 -30.87
C ALA A 48 20.67 -5.77 -29.40
N SER A 49 21.95 -5.96 -29.09
CA SER A 49 22.63 -5.29 -27.99
C SER A 49 22.91 -3.85 -28.41
N ALA A 50 21.92 -2.96 -28.31
CA ALA A 50 22.07 -1.51 -28.34
C ALA A 50 20.68 -0.86 -28.20
N LEU A 51 20.23 -0.71 -26.96
CA LEU A 51 19.16 0.20 -26.52
C LEU A 51 19.25 0.26 -24.99
N ARG A 52 20.36 0.81 -24.51
CA ARG A 52 20.57 1.19 -23.11
C ARG A 52 21.05 2.64 -23.12
N SER A 53 20.51 3.41 -22.17
CA SER A 53 21.05 4.65 -21.57
C SER A 53 20.47 6.03 -21.90
N ASP A 54 19.31 6.20 -22.54
CA ASP A 54 18.78 7.57 -22.80
C ASP A 54 17.41 7.90 -22.19
N LEU A 55 16.83 7.05 -21.33
CA LEU A 55 15.49 7.29 -20.76
C LEU A 55 15.47 8.03 -19.41
N TRP A 56 16.63 8.32 -18.80
CA TRP A 56 16.73 9.02 -17.50
C TRP A 56 18.02 9.85 -17.34
N GLY A 57 18.57 10.38 -18.44
CA GLY A 57 19.75 11.26 -18.41
C GLY A 57 19.41 12.64 -18.94
N GLY A 58 19.31 13.64 -18.05
CA GLY A 58 19.02 15.03 -18.46
C GLY A 58 19.42 16.06 -17.42
N ASP A 59 20.57 16.69 -17.69
CA ASP A 59 21.07 18.00 -17.31
C ASP A 59 21.22 18.42 -15.84
N LYS A 60 22.49 18.46 -15.43
CA LYS A 60 23.00 19.28 -14.33
C LYS A 60 22.97 20.75 -14.73
N GLN A 61 22.10 21.54 -14.11
CA GLN A 61 22.31 22.97 -13.98
C GLN A 61 22.84 23.28 -12.57
N GLN A 62 24.09 23.74 -12.52
CA GLN A 62 24.71 24.30 -11.32
C GLN A 62 24.11 25.68 -11.02
N LEU A 63 23.67 25.89 -9.78
CA LEU A 63 23.44 27.22 -9.21
C LEU A 63 24.01 27.30 -7.78
N PRO A 64 24.39 28.52 -7.33
CA PRO A 64 25.51 28.72 -6.42
C PRO A 64 25.17 28.62 -4.92
N THR A 65 26.23 28.36 -4.14
CA THR A 65 26.28 28.27 -2.68
C THR A 65 25.88 29.55 -1.95
N PRO A 66 25.08 29.48 -0.86
CA PRO A 66 24.98 30.57 0.10
C PRO A 66 26.01 30.41 1.24
N VAL A 67 26.54 31.57 1.62
CA VAL A 67 27.56 31.84 2.63
C VAL A 67 27.04 31.60 4.05
N ALA A 68 27.90 31.03 4.89
CA ALA A 68 27.68 30.79 6.31
C ALA A 68 27.50 32.08 7.13
N ALA A 69 26.58 32.07 8.09
CA ALA A 69 26.51 33.06 9.17
C ALA A 69 26.45 32.35 10.53
N SER A 70 27.43 32.69 11.38
CA SER A 70 27.66 32.15 12.73
C SER A 70 26.58 32.57 13.75
N PRO A 71 26.40 31.81 14.86
CA PRO A 71 25.34 32.05 15.83
C PRO A 71 25.73 33.08 16.90
N ARG A 72 24.78 33.95 17.27
CA ARG A 72 24.89 34.81 18.46
C ARG A 72 24.27 34.13 19.68
N ARG A 73 25.05 34.09 20.76
CA ARG A 73 24.64 33.75 22.13
C ARG A 73 24.06 34.97 22.84
N HIS A 74 22.97 34.77 23.58
CA HIS A 74 22.59 35.40 24.86
C HIS A 74 21.54 34.44 25.46
N GLY A 75 21.50 34.05 26.73
CA GLY A 75 21.79 34.74 27.98
C GLY A 75 20.57 34.45 28.87
N ALA A 76 20.79 33.78 30.01
CA ALA A 76 19.78 33.14 30.85
C ALA A 76 18.78 34.08 31.54
N SER A 77 17.62 33.56 31.97
CA SER A 77 17.01 33.88 33.28
C SER A 77 15.85 32.95 33.62
N SER A 78 15.89 32.45 34.85
CA SER A 78 14.93 31.64 35.61
C SER A 78 13.67 32.40 36.03
N ALA A 79 12.54 31.68 36.18
CA ALA A 79 11.66 31.74 37.36
C ALA A 79 10.50 30.72 37.25
N SER A 80 10.29 29.93 38.30
CA SER A 80 9.08 29.13 38.56
C SER A 80 7.97 29.98 39.19
N PRO A 81 6.72 29.50 39.17
CA PRO A 81 6.11 29.14 40.46
C PRO A 81 5.28 27.84 40.47
N ARG A 82 5.13 27.32 41.69
CA ARG A 82 4.35 26.14 42.14
C ARG A 82 2.83 26.37 42.09
N ALA A 83 2.07 25.30 41.81
CA ALA A 83 0.79 24.86 42.41
C ALA A 83 0.10 23.89 41.41
N SER A 84 -0.70 22.88 41.74
CA SER A 84 -1.08 22.15 42.94
C SER A 84 -1.73 20.83 42.47
N ALA A 85 -1.69 19.81 43.30
CA ALA A 85 -2.11 18.44 43.00
C ALA A 85 -3.63 18.25 42.84
N ASN A 86 -4.01 17.33 41.94
CA ASN A 86 -5.08 16.32 42.13
C ASN A 86 -5.13 15.39 40.91
N SER A 87 -4.65 14.15 41.06
CA SER A 87 -4.74 13.09 40.04
C SER A 87 -5.57 11.91 40.59
N PRO A 88 -6.51 11.34 39.81
CA PRO A 88 -7.25 10.12 40.16
C PRO A 88 -6.41 8.84 39.87
N PRO A 89 -6.84 7.64 40.34
CA PRO A 89 -5.92 6.55 40.67
C PRO A 89 -5.33 5.86 39.44
N THR A 90 -4.04 5.58 39.55
CA THR A 90 -3.18 4.91 38.58
C THR A 90 -3.60 3.45 38.40
N VAL A 91 -3.98 3.09 37.17
CA VAL A 91 -4.00 1.68 36.74
C VAL A 91 -2.56 1.18 36.76
N ALA A 92 -2.31 0.01 37.36
CA ALA A 92 -0.98 -0.54 37.55
C ALA A 92 -0.19 -0.57 36.23
N ALA A 93 0.77 0.35 36.10
CA ALA A 93 1.75 0.31 35.03
C ALA A 93 2.66 -0.89 35.31
N THR A 94 2.54 -1.93 34.49
CA THR A 94 3.62 -2.92 34.34
C THR A 94 4.89 -2.15 34.03
N SER A 95 5.86 -2.23 34.93
CA SER A 95 7.16 -1.58 34.80
C SER A 95 7.87 -2.12 33.56
N VAL A 96 7.83 -1.35 32.48
CA VAL A 96 8.67 -1.60 31.30
C VAL A 96 10.11 -1.36 31.76
N SER A 97 10.95 -2.40 31.74
CA SER A 97 12.37 -2.25 32.04
C SER A 97 12.99 -1.25 31.06
N ALA A 98 13.94 -0.45 31.53
CA ALA A 98 14.60 0.61 30.77
C ALA A 98 15.33 0.13 29.48
N ASP A 99 15.44 -1.19 29.29
CA ASP A 99 16.13 -1.84 28.16
C ASP A 99 15.20 -2.31 27.03
N THR A 100 13.89 -2.10 27.14
CA THR A 100 12.94 -2.59 26.10
C THR A 100 12.85 -1.60 24.94
N ILE A 101 13.24 -2.01 23.73
CA ILE A 101 13.03 -1.23 22.48
C ILE A 101 11.58 -1.43 22.01
N PRO A 102 10.68 -0.43 22.08
CA PRO A 102 9.25 -0.61 21.77
C PRO A 102 8.97 -1.24 20.40
N LEU A 103 9.67 -0.81 19.35
CA LEU A 103 9.53 -1.37 18.00
C LEU A 103 9.85 -2.87 17.92
N LEU A 104 10.61 -3.42 18.85
CA LEU A 104 11.06 -4.82 18.85
C LEU A 104 10.30 -5.68 19.86
N THR A 105 9.26 -5.13 20.48
CA THR A 105 8.35 -5.90 21.32
C THR A 105 7.39 -6.73 20.46
N PRO A 106 7.01 -7.94 20.90
CA PRO A 106 5.96 -8.70 20.24
C PRO A 106 4.62 -7.97 20.22
N TYR A 107 3.76 -8.30 19.27
CA TYR A 107 2.41 -7.75 19.16
C TYR A 107 1.43 -8.78 18.60
N GLN A 108 0.25 -8.88 19.21
CA GLN A 108 -0.83 -9.74 18.72
C GLN A 108 -1.75 -8.93 17.80
N MET A 109 -1.66 -9.17 16.50
CA MET A 109 -2.51 -8.56 15.48
C MET A 109 -3.61 -9.55 15.08
N GLY A 110 -4.77 -9.49 15.73
CA GLY A 110 -5.85 -10.45 15.50
C GLY A 110 -5.36 -11.90 15.66
N PRO A 111 -5.39 -12.76 14.62
CA PRO A 111 -4.88 -14.13 14.70
C PRO A 111 -3.35 -14.25 14.52
N PHE A 112 -2.64 -13.16 14.23
CA PHE A 112 -1.21 -13.18 13.90
C PHE A 112 -0.34 -12.73 15.08
N SER A 113 0.53 -13.62 15.54
CA SER A 113 1.54 -13.30 16.56
C SER A 113 2.80 -12.73 15.90
N LEU A 114 2.97 -11.42 16.00
CA LEU A 114 4.13 -10.72 15.45
C LEU A 114 5.27 -10.69 16.48
N THR A 115 6.50 -10.87 16.03
CA THR A 115 7.69 -10.84 16.91
C THR A 115 8.25 -9.44 17.11
N ASN A 116 7.84 -8.49 16.27
CA ASN A 116 8.21 -7.09 16.34
C ASN A 116 7.10 -6.22 15.72
N ARG A 117 7.25 -4.89 15.85
CA ARG A 117 6.29 -3.88 15.40
C ARG A 117 6.79 -3.06 14.20
N VAL A 118 7.87 -3.51 13.56
CA VAL A 118 8.38 -2.95 12.30
C VAL A 118 7.61 -3.64 11.17
N VAL A 119 7.12 -2.90 10.18
CA VAL A 119 6.36 -3.47 9.04
C VAL A 119 7.04 -3.10 7.73
N LEU A 120 7.14 -4.05 6.79
CA LEU A 120 7.51 -3.72 5.41
C LEU A 120 6.32 -3.02 4.75
N ALA A 121 6.47 -1.73 4.46
CA ALA A 121 5.46 -0.97 3.75
C ALA A 121 5.32 -1.44 2.29
N PRO A 122 4.13 -1.33 1.68
CA PRO A 122 3.92 -1.61 0.27
C PRO A 122 4.73 -0.64 -0.60
N MET A 123 5.54 -1.18 -1.51
CA MET A 123 6.44 -0.40 -2.37
C MET A 123 6.43 -0.95 -3.78
N THR A 124 5.78 -0.25 -4.72
CA THR A 124 5.83 -0.57 -6.16
C THR A 124 7.27 -0.58 -6.66
N ARG A 125 7.69 -1.68 -7.30
CA ARG A 125 9.08 -1.82 -7.80
C ARG A 125 9.20 -1.93 -9.31
N CYS A 126 8.08 -2.07 -10.02
CA CYS A 126 8.02 -2.19 -11.49
C CYS A 126 8.85 -3.36 -12.05
N ARG A 127 8.93 -4.48 -11.34
CA ARG A 127 9.75 -5.65 -11.71
C ARG A 127 8.95 -6.87 -12.18
N ALA A 128 7.62 -6.76 -12.25
CA ALA A 128 6.73 -7.80 -12.75
C ALA A 128 6.57 -7.69 -14.28
N LEU A 129 7.50 -8.26 -15.04
CA LEU A 129 7.50 -8.18 -16.50
C LEU A 129 6.18 -8.72 -17.08
N GLY A 130 5.54 -7.93 -17.96
CA GLY A 130 4.24 -8.30 -18.51
C GLY A 130 3.13 -8.38 -17.46
N PHE A 131 3.28 -7.67 -16.33
CA PHE A 131 2.38 -7.68 -15.18
C PHE A 131 2.33 -9.02 -14.43
N VAL A 132 3.30 -9.90 -14.66
CA VAL A 132 3.46 -11.20 -13.98
C VAL A 132 4.64 -11.11 -13.00
N PRO A 133 4.44 -11.41 -11.71
CA PRO A 133 5.53 -11.46 -10.73
C PRO A 133 6.69 -12.34 -11.19
N GLN A 134 7.92 -11.90 -10.92
CA GLN A 134 9.14 -12.60 -11.36
C GLN A 134 9.80 -13.36 -10.19
N PRO A 135 10.62 -14.41 -10.47
CA PRO A 135 11.29 -15.18 -9.43
C PRO A 135 12.11 -14.34 -8.42
N ALA A 136 12.72 -13.24 -8.87
CA ALA A 136 13.50 -12.35 -8.00
C ALA A 136 12.67 -11.73 -6.86
N ALA A 137 11.35 -11.61 -7.03
CA ALA A 137 10.48 -11.16 -5.95
C ALA A 137 10.45 -12.15 -4.77
N ALA A 138 10.62 -13.45 -5.01
CA ALA A 138 10.69 -14.45 -3.94
C ALA A 138 11.91 -14.19 -3.05
N GLU A 139 13.07 -13.92 -3.65
CA GLU A 139 14.28 -13.54 -2.92
C GLU A 139 14.09 -12.20 -2.19
N TYR A 140 13.59 -11.17 -2.87
CA TYR A 140 13.36 -9.85 -2.30
C TYR A 140 12.50 -9.87 -1.03
N TYR A 141 11.34 -10.54 -1.08
CA TYR A 141 10.47 -10.61 0.10
C TYR A 141 11.05 -11.56 1.16
N ALA A 142 11.70 -12.67 0.78
CA ALA A 142 12.29 -13.60 1.74
C ALA A 142 13.48 -12.99 2.51
N GLN A 143 14.28 -12.13 1.88
CA GLN A 143 15.35 -11.36 2.54
C GLN A 143 14.81 -10.47 3.66
N ARG A 144 13.55 -10.02 3.54
CA ARG A 144 12.88 -9.11 4.49
C ARG A 144 11.97 -9.83 5.47
N ALA A 145 11.94 -11.16 5.43
CA ALA A 145 11.09 -11.99 6.25
C ALA A 145 11.89 -12.67 7.37
N VAL A 146 11.41 -12.50 8.59
CA VAL A 146 11.80 -13.27 9.78
C VAL A 146 10.53 -13.80 10.46
N PRO A 147 10.61 -14.77 11.39
CA PRO A 147 9.43 -15.30 12.05
C PRO A 147 8.59 -14.18 12.69
N GLY A 148 7.29 -14.12 12.39
CA GLY A 148 6.36 -13.10 12.90
C GLY A 148 6.58 -11.68 12.37
N GLN A 149 7.35 -11.50 11.28
CA GLN A 149 7.47 -10.22 10.59
C GLN A 149 6.23 -9.97 9.72
N LEU A 150 5.59 -8.80 9.82
CA LEU A 150 4.56 -8.39 8.89
C LEU A 150 5.18 -7.75 7.63
N LEU A 151 4.79 -8.27 6.47
CA LEU A 151 5.13 -7.73 5.16
C LEU A 151 3.84 -7.41 4.39
N ILE A 152 3.82 -6.26 3.74
CA ILE A 152 2.76 -5.89 2.79
C ILE A 152 3.42 -5.80 1.42
N ALA A 153 2.92 -6.61 0.48
CA ALA A 153 3.41 -6.66 -0.88
C ALA A 153 3.19 -5.31 -1.59
N GLU A 154 3.94 -5.11 -2.68
CA GLU A 154 3.74 -3.99 -3.58
C GLU A 154 2.31 -3.91 -4.13
N GLY A 155 1.91 -2.71 -4.57
CA GLY A 155 0.59 -2.48 -5.16
C GLY A 155 0.34 -3.44 -6.31
N THR A 156 -0.63 -4.33 -6.12
CA THR A 156 -0.95 -5.44 -7.02
C THR A 156 -2.29 -5.19 -7.66
N VAL A 157 -2.31 -5.06 -8.99
CA VAL A 157 -3.50 -4.61 -9.71
C VAL A 157 -4.60 -5.66 -9.71
N VAL A 158 -5.83 -5.23 -9.46
CA VAL A 158 -7.03 -6.10 -9.34
C VAL A 158 -7.69 -6.42 -10.68
N ALA A 159 -7.31 -5.70 -11.73
CA ALA A 159 -7.84 -5.81 -13.08
C ALA A 159 -6.91 -5.08 -14.07
N GLN A 160 -7.03 -5.37 -15.36
CA GLN A 160 -6.24 -4.72 -16.39
C GLN A 160 -6.49 -3.21 -16.44
N GLU A 161 -7.75 -2.79 -16.28
CA GLU A 161 -8.16 -1.39 -16.25
C GLU A 161 -7.54 -0.61 -15.06
N GLY A 162 -7.10 -1.33 -14.03
CA GLY A 162 -6.44 -0.80 -12.85
C GLY A 162 -4.95 -0.52 -13.00
N ILE A 163 -4.35 -0.82 -14.15
CA ILE A 163 -2.91 -0.61 -14.39
C ILE A 163 -2.62 0.89 -14.59
N GLY A 164 -1.68 1.43 -13.83
CA GLY A 164 -1.20 2.82 -13.97
C GLY A 164 0.29 2.96 -14.28
N TYR A 165 1.04 1.87 -14.19
CA TYR A 165 2.51 1.87 -14.22
C TYR A 165 3.02 0.63 -14.97
N PRO A 166 4.20 0.69 -15.60
CA PRO A 166 4.74 -0.43 -16.33
C PRO A 166 5.26 -1.49 -15.38
N ASN A 167 5.03 -2.76 -15.72
CA ASN A 167 5.59 -3.91 -14.99
C ASN A 167 5.25 -3.96 -13.50
N VAL A 168 4.08 -3.47 -13.11
CA VAL A 168 3.50 -3.71 -11.78
C VAL A 168 2.78 -5.06 -11.77
N PRO A 169 2.83 -5.83 -10.68
CA PRO A 169 2.21 -7.15 -10.66
C PRO A 169 0.69 -7.04 -10.66
N GLY A 170 0.02 -7.99 -11.31
CA GLY A 170 -1.42 -8.21 -11.16
C GLY A 170 -1.76 -9.42 -10.30
N ILE A 171 -3.05 -9.56 -10.00
CA ILE A 171 -3.62 -10.76 -9.36
C ILE A 171 -5.03 -11.07 -9.89
N TYR A 172 -5.26 -10.81 -11.17
CA TYR A 172 -6.55 -10.97 -11.85
C TYR A 172 -6.58 -12.10 -12.87
N THR A 173 -5.42 -12.65 -13.25
CA THR A 173 -5.32 -13.84 -14.11
C THR A 173 -4.80 -15.05 -13.35
N ARG A 174 -5.07 -16.26 -13.87
CA ARG A 174 -4.55 -17.49 -13.27
C ARG A 174 -3.02 -17.56 -13.29
N GLU A 175 -2.41 -17.08 -14.37
CA GLU A 175 -0.95 -17.01 -14.52
C GLU A 175 -0.32 -16.17 -13.40
N GLN A 176 -0.90 -15.00 -13.11
CA GLN A 176 -0.44 -14.14 -12.02
C GLN A 176 -0.57 -14.81 -10.65
N VAL A 177 -1.69 -15.51 -10.40
CA VAL A 177 -1.90 -16.27 -9.16
C VAL A 177 -0.84 -17.36 -8.99
N GLU A 178 -0.56 -18.14 -10.04
CA GLU A 178 0.48 -19.18 -9.99
C GLU A 178 1.88 -18.59 -9.79
N ALA A 179 2.16 -17.42 -10.39
CA ALA A 179 3.45 -16.72 -10.21
C ALA A 179 3.64 -16.16 -8.79
N TRP A 180 2.57 -15.77 -8.10
CA TRP A 180 2.64 -15.33 -6.70
C TRP A 180 2.93 -16.48 -5.71
N LYS A 181 2.44 -17.69 -5.97
CA LYS A 181 2.61 -18.84 -5.04
C LYS A 181 4.04 -19.11 -4.58
N PRO A 182 5.06 -19.21 -5.46
CA PRO A 182 6.43 -19.44 -5.01
C PRO A 182 6.99 -18.26 -4.18
N ILE A 183 6.56 -17.03 -4.47
CA ILE A 183 6.96 -15.83 -3.72
C ILE A 183 6.38 -15.88 -2.31
N VAL A 184 5.08 -16.13 -2.19
CA VAL A 184 4.41 -16.26 -0.90
C VAL A 184 5.00 -17.43 -0.10
N LYS A 185 5.25 -18.58 -0.76
CA LYS A 185 5.89 -19.73 -0.13
C LYS A 185 7.27 -19.37 0.45
N ALA A 186 8.07 -18.56 -0.25
CA ALA A 186 9.39 -18.16 0.23
C ALA A 186 9.30 -17.31 1.51
N VAL A 187 8.32 -16.40 1.60
CA VAL A 187 8.07 -15.60 2.82
C VAL A 187 7.58 -16.49 3.97
N LYS A 188 6.63 -17.39 3.71
CA LYS A 188 6.09 -18.29 4.72
C LYS A 188 7.12 -19.30 5.23
N ALA A 189 8.06 -19.73 4.39
CA ALA A 189 9.19 -20.57 4.80
C ALA A 189 10.13 -19.86 5.80
N LYS A 190 10.14 -18.53 5.82
CA LYS A 190 10.83 -17.70 6.83
C LYS A 190 9.97 -17.37 8.05
N GLY A 191 8.72 -17.84 8.08
CA GLY A 191 7.76 -17.56 9.14
C GLY A 191 7.15 -16.15 9.12
N GLY A 192 7.27 -15.42 8.00
CA GLY A 192 6.68 -14.10 7.85
C GLY A 192 5.15 -14.16 7.64
N VAL A 193 4.46 -13.09 8.03
CA VAL A 193 3.04 -12.83 7.75
C VAL A 193 2.97 -11.92 6.53
N PHE A 194 2.30 -12.35 5.47
CA PHE A 194 2.37 -11.67 4.18
C PHE A 194 1.00 -11.28 3.63
N PHE A 195 0.80 -9.98 3.40
CA PHE A 195 -0.44 -9.41 2.89
C PHE A 195 -0.26 -8.88 1.47
N CYS A 196 -1.25 -9.11 0.59
CA CYS A 196 -1.25 -8.57 -0.77
C CYS A 196 -1.96 -7.20 -0.79
N GLN A 197 -1.30 -6.14 -1.27
CA GLN A 197 -1.97 -4.84 -1.42
C GLN A 197 -2.77 -4.80 -2.73
N LEU A 198 -4.09 -4.72 -2.64
CA LEU A 198 -5.00 -4.66 -3.79
C LEU A 198 -5.13 -3.23 -4.31
N TRP A 199 -4.90 -3.05 -5.60
CA TRP A 199 -4.76 -1.73 -6.20
C TRP A 199 -5.52 -1.56 -7.51
N HIS A 200 -6.04 -0.35 -7.71
CA HIS A 200 -6.61 0.13 -8.97
C HIS A 200 -6.20 1.59 -9.16
N ALA A 201 -5.44 1.89 -10.22
CA ALA A 201 -4.82 3.21 -10.42
C ALA A 201 -5.83 4.33 -10.70
N GLY A 202 -7.01 4.01 -11.23
CA GLY A 202 -8.05 5.01 -11.51
C GLY A 202 -7.59 5.97 -12.61
N ARG A 203 -7.68 7.28 -12.38
CA ARG A 203 -7.26 8.29 -13.36
C ARG A 203 -5.73 8.36 -13.54
N ALA A 204 -4.96 7.76 -12.62
CA ALA A 204 -3.51 7.68 -12.70
C ALA A 204 -3.04 6.60 -13.69
N SER A 205 -3.51 6.68 -14.93
CA SER A 205 -3.27 5.68 -15.99
C SER A 205 -3.25 6.34 -17.37
N HIS A 206 -3.09 5.53 -18.43
CA HIS A 206 -3.02 5.95 -19.83
C HIS A 206 -3.69 4.90 -20.74
N PRO A 207 -4.27 5.27 -21.90
CA PRO A 207 -4.81 4.36 -22.90
C PRO A 207 -3.89 3.20 -23.29
N ASP A 208 -2.56 3.39 -23.25
CA ASP A 208 -1.56 2.35 -23.50
C ASP A 208 -1.71 1.11 -22.61
N PHE A 209 -2.29 1.26 -21.41
CA PHE A 209 -2.54 0.16 -20.49
C PHE A 209 -3.95 -0.44 -20.63
N GLN A 210 -4.88 0.33 -21.19
CA GLN A 210 -6.30 0.04 -21.13
C GLN A 210 -6.73 -0.92 -22.24
N PRO A 211 -7.68 -1.83 -21.99
CA PRO A 211 -8.23 -2.70 -23.03
C PRO A 211 -8.75 -1.89 -24.23
N GLY A 212 -8.24 -2.20 -25.42
CA GLY A 212 -8.64 -1.52 -26.65
C GLY A 212 -8.28 -0.03 -26.72
N GLY A 213 -7.36 0.46 -25.88
CA GLY A 213 -7.00 1.88 -25.86
C GLY A 213 -8.08 2.78 -25.25
N ALA A 214 -8.96 2.23 -24.41
CA ALA A 214 -9.98 3.01 -23.72
C ALA A 214 -9.37 4.08 -22.79
N LEU A 215 -10.16 5.10 -22.43
CA LEU A 215 -9.75 6.06 -21.42
C LEU A 215 -9.73 5.42 -20.03
N PRO A 216 -8.76 5.76 -19.16
CA PRO A 216 -8.81 5.45 -17.74
C PRO A 216 -10.14 5.87 -17.10
N VAL A 217 -10.53 5.17 -16.03
CA VAL A 217 -11.79 5.44 -15.32
C VAL A 217 -11.55 6.16 -14.00
N ALA A 218 -12.50 6.99 -13.60
CA ALA A 218 -12.43 7.82 -12.39
C ALA A 218 -13.85 8.16 -11.89
N PRO A 219 -14.03 8.66 -10.65
CA PRO A 219 -15.34 9.16 -10.19
C PRO A 219 -15.84 10.33 -11.04
N SER A 220 -14.95 11.17 -11.57
CA SER A 220 -15.29 12.35 -12.38
C SER A 220 -14.26 12.55 -13.50
N ALA A 221 -14.67 13.20 -14.59
CA ALA A 221 -13.81 13.48 -15.74
C ALA A 221 -12.85 14.65 -15.47
N ILE A 222 -11.92 14.46 -14.52
CA ILE A 222 -10.96 15.46 -14.06
C ILE A 222 -9.54 14.89 -14.19
N PRO A 223 -8.68 15.44 -15.07
CA PRO A 223 -7.31 14.96 -15.22
C PRO A 223 -6.45 15.29 -13.99
N ILE A 224 -5.29 14.64 -13.89
CA ILE A 224 -4.26 15.00 -12.92
C ILE A 224 -3.53 16.25 -13.42
N SER A 225 -3.45 17.28 -12.59
CA SER A 225 -2.94 18.61 -12.98
C SER A 225 -1.63 19.01 -12.30
N SER A 226 -0.97 18.08 -11.59
CA SER A 226 0.27 18.34 -10.83
C SER A 226 1.52 18.48 -11.71
N GLY A 227 1.39 18.35 -13.04
CA GLY A 227 2.52 18.27 -13.97
C GLY A 227 3.21 16.89 -14.00
N ASP A 228 2.68 15.95 -13.22
CA ASP A 228 3.16 14.58 -13.17
C ASP A 228 2.92 13.86 -14.51
N LYS A 229 3.86 13.01 -14.89
CA LYS A 229 3.74 12.17 -16.09
C LYS A 229 3.37 10.73 -15.72
N VAL A 230 2.59 10.10 -16.58
CA VAL A 230 2.43 8.65 -16.60
C VAL A 230 3.52 8.05 -17.48
N TYR A 231 4.21 7.03 -16.98
CA TYR A 231 5.22 6.33 -17.75
C TYR A 231 4.61 5.06 -18.32
N THR A 232 4.66 4.88 -19.62
CA THR A 232 4.17 3.69 -20.32
C THR A 232 5.34 3.00 -21.04
N GLN A 233 5.03 1.92 -21.77
CA GLN A 233 6.03 1.27 -22.63
C GLN A 233 6.48 2.17 -23.79
N THR A 234 5.70 3.20 -24.14
CA THR A 234 5.99 4.11 -25.25
C THR A 234 6.65 5.42 -24.79
N GLY A 235 6.81 5.63 -23.47
CA GLY A 235 7.49 6.80 -22.91
C GLY A 235 6.67 7.49 -21.82
N ALA A 236 7.06 8.72 -21.50
CA ALA A 236 6.36 9.58 -20.56
C ALA A 236 5.26 10.37 -21.27
N HIS A 237 4.04 10.35 -20.72
CA HIS A 237 2.86 11.04 -21.27
C HIS A 237 2.20 11.90 -20.19
N ASP A 238 1.41 12.88 -20.63
CA ASP A 238 0.46 13.55 -19.76
C ASP A 238 -0.68 12.61 -19.37
N TYR A 239 -1.24 12.81 -18.17
CA TYR A 239 -2.46 12.09 -17.79
C TYR A 239 -3.64 12.60 -18.63
N PRO A 240 -4.37 11.71 -19.33
CA PRO A 240 -5.54 12.09 -20.09
C PRO A 240 -6.68 12.52 -19.15
N THR A 241 -7.70 13.17 -19.71
CA THR A 241 -8.98 13.31 -18.99
C THR A 241 -9.62 11.92 -18.89
N PRO A 242 -9.88 11.39 -17.68
CA PRO A 242 -10.47 10.08 -17.52
C PRO A 242 -11.96 10.10 -17.89
N ARG A 243 -12.53 8.93 -18.15
CA ARG A 243 -13.96 8.74 -18.26
C ARG A 243 -14.58 8.64 -16.87
N ALA A 244 -15.63 9.40 -16.62
CA ALA A 244 -16.41 9.26 -15.39
C ALA A 244 -17.10 7.87 -15.34
N MET A 245 -16.97 7.19 -14.21
CA MET A 245 -17.59 5.88 -13.98
C MET A 245 -19.11 5.99 -13.90
N THR A 246 -19.79 5.06 -14.53
CA THR A 246 -21.22 4.77 -14.29
C THR A 246 -21.38 3.92 -13.03
N GLU A 247 -22.60 3.77 -12.52
CA GLU A 247 -22.84 2.81 -11.42
C GLU A 247 -22.49 1.36 -11.80
N ALA A 248 -22.61 1.00 -13.08
CA ALA A 248 -22.22 -0.33 -13.56
C ALA A 248 -20.70 -0.52 -13.49
N ASP A 249 -19.91 0.50 -13.87
CA ASP A 249 -18.46 0.49 -13.72
C ASP A 249 -18.08 0.34 -12.23
N ILE A 250 -18.77 1.06 -11.34
CA ILE A 250 -18.49 1.00 -9.89
C ILE A 250 -18.76 -0.40 -9.34
N ARG A 251 -19.89 -1.01 -9.68
CA ARG A 251 -20.20 -2.40 -9.30
C ARG A 251 -19.17 -3.39 -9.83
N ALA A 252 -18.72 -3.21 -11.07
CA ALA A 252 -17.69 -4.06 -11.67
C ALA A 252 -16.35 -3.93 -10.90
N ALA A 253 -15.93 -2.71 -10.57
CA ALA A 253 -14.73 -2.48 -9.77
C ALA A 253 -14.81 -3.15 -8.39
N VAL A 254 -15.95 -3.06 -7.69
CA VAL A 254 -16.16 -3.78 -6.42
C VAL A 254 -15.95 -5.29 -6.59
N GLN A 255 -16.48 -5.89 -7.66
CA GLN A 255 -16.26 -7.31 -7.94
C GLN A 255 -14.80 -7.64 -8.31
N GLN A 256 -14.10 -6.75 -8.99
CA GLN A 256 -12.67 -6.92 -9.27
C GLN A 256 -11.85 -6.99 -7.98
N PHE A 257 -12.11 -6.10 -7.01
CA PHE A 257 -11.47 -6.18 -5.68
C PHE A 257 -11.83 -7.48 -4.93
N ARG A 258 -13.10 -7.91 -4.98
CA ARG A 258 -13.54 -9.19 -4.38
C ARG A 258 -12.77 -10.38 -4.97
N MET A 259 -12.72 -10.47 -6.29
CA MET A 259 -12.04 -11.57 -6.99
C MET A 259 -10.53 -11.55 -6.76
N ALA A 260 -9.92 -10.37 -6.76
CA ALA A 260 -8.50 -10.22 -6.45
C ALA A 260 -8.18 -10.66 -5.01
N ALA A 261 -9.07 -10.41 -4.04
CA ALA A 261 -8.92 -10.92 -2.68
C ALA A 261 -8.97 -12.45 -2.62
N ARG A 262 -9.93 -13.08 -3.32
CA ARG A 262 -9.99 -14.55 -3.48
C ARG A 262 -8.69 -15.09 -4.07
N HIS A 263 -8.23 -14.51 -5.17
CA HIS A 263 -6.99 -14.90 -5.84
C HIS A 263 -5.75 -14.74 -4.95
N ALA A 264 -5.69 -13.71 -4.10
CA ALA A 264 -4.64 -13.57 -3.10
C ALA A 264 -4.64 -14.73 -2.09
N MET A 265 -5.82 -15.18 -1.63
CA MET A 265 -5.91 -16.36 -0.76
C MET A 265 -5.47 -17.63 -1.49
N GLU A 266 -5.84 -17.80 -2.76
CA GLU A 266 -5.39 -18.93 -3.60
C GLU A 266 -3.86 -18.93 -3.83
N ALA A 267 -3.24 -17.76 -3.92
CA ALA A 267 -1.79 -17.60 -3.98
C ALA A 267 -1.09 -17.91 -2.64
N GLY A 268 -1.86 -17.98 -1.54
CA GLY A 268 -1.40 -18.38 -0.21
C GLY A 268 -1.10 -17.22 0.76
N PHE A 269 -1.43 -15.98 0.39
CA PHE A 269 -1.27 -14.81 1.26
C PHE A 269 -2.09 -14.99 2.55
N ASP A 270 -1.63 -14.36 3.64
CA ASP A 270 -2.32 -14.43 4.93
C ASP A 270 -3.51 -13.46 5.02
N GLY A 271 -3.51 -12.43 4.18
CA GLY A 271 -4.60 -11.46 4.03
C GLY A 271 -4.34 -10.48 2.89
N VAL A 272 -5.17 -9.43 2.83
CA VAL A 272 -5.04 -8.35 1.85
C VAL A 272 -5.10 -6.97 2.50
N GLU A 273 -4.43 -6.00 1.89
CA GLU A 273 -4.57 -4.58 2.20
C GLU A 273 -5.29 -3.89 1.05
N ILE A 274 -6.42 -3.23 1.31
CA ILE A 274 -7.11 -2.41 0.30
C ILE A 274 -6.38 -1.08 0.16
N HIS A 275 -5.96 -0.73 -1.06
CA HIS A 275 -5.27 0.54 -1.31
C HIS A 275 -6.27 1.70 -1.49
N GLY A 276 -6.64 2.36 -0.39
CA GLY A 276 -7.50 3.56 -0.34
C GLY A 276 -6.74 4.89 -0.19
N ALA A 277 -5.56 5.01 -0.81
CA ALA A 277 -4.59 6.07 -0.54
C ALA A 277 -3.88 6.53 -1.83
N ASN A 278 -3.05 7.58 -1.72
CA ASN A 278 -2.10 8.04 -2.75
C ASN A 278 -2.73 8.44 -4.09
N GLY A 279 -3.93 9.01 -4.05
CA GLY A 279 -4.62 9.58 -5.21
C GLY A 279 -5.13 8.56 -6.22
N TYR A 280 -5.18 7.27 -5.88
CA TYR A 280 -5.72 6.21 -6.72
C TYR A 280 -7.23 6.02 -6.53
N LEU A 281 -7.85 5.13 -7.32
CA LEU A 281 -9.29 5.07 -7.55
C LEU A 281 -10.15 5.24 -6.27
N ILE A 282 -9.87 4.46 -5.22
CA ILE A 282 -10.67 4.54 -3.99
C ILE A 282 -10.54 5.92 -3.33
N GLU A 283 -9.33 6.48 -3.27
CA GLU A 283 -9.12 7.83 -2.73
C GLU A 283 -9.72 8.92 -3.63
N GLU A 284 -9.71 8.72 -4.95
CA GLU A 284 -10.38 9.60 -5.89
C GLU A 284 -11.87 9.74 -5.54
N PHE A 285 -12.54 8.66 -5.09
CA PHE A 285 -13.93 8.74 -4.62
C PHE A 285 -14.05 9.45 -3.27
N ILE A 286 -13.12 9.23 -2.33
CA ILE A 286 -13.18 9.79 -0.97
C ILE A 286 -13.05 11.31 -0.99
N LYS A 287 -12.13 11.85 -1.80
CA LYS A 287 -11.74 13.26 -1.75
C LYS A 287 -12.58 14.14 -2.67
N ASP A 288 -13.06 15.27 -2.15
CA ASP A 288 -13.92 16.18 -2.92
C ASP A 288 -13.20 16.93 -4.06
N GLY A 289 -11.88 17.02 -4.07
CA GLY A 289 -11.11 17.60 -5.17
C GLY A 289 -11.23 16.82 -6.47
N THR A 290 -11.45 15.51 -6.37
CA THR A 290 -11.47 14.56 -7.49
C THR A 290 -12.84 13.96 -7.73
N ASN A 291 -13.70 13.91 -6.70
CA ASN A 291 -15.08 13.47 -6.81
C ASN A 291 -16.07 14.64 -6.88
N LYS A 292 -16.57 14.93 -8.08
CA LYS A 292 -17.62 15.94 -8.35
C LYS A 292 -18.96 15.31 -8.73
N ARG A 293 -19.18 14.05 -8.36
CA ARG A 293 -20.43 13.35 -8.66
C ARG A 293 -21.60 13.96 -7.88
N THR A 294 -22.78 13.85 -8.46
CA THR A 294 -24.06 14.30 -7.88
C THR A 294 -25.00 13.14 -7.53
N ASP A 295 -24.57 11.90 -7.78
CA ASP A 295 -25.30 10.68 -7.44
C ASP A 295 -24.96 10.20 -6.01
N ARG A 296 -25.37 8.97 -5.67
CA ARG A 296 -25.14 8.37 -4.35
C ARG A 296 -23.67 8.11 -4.01
N TYR A 297 -22.74 8.37 -4.93
CA TYR A 297 -21.30 8.23 -4.74
C TYR A 297 -20.58 9.58 -4.64
N GLY A 298 -21.27 10.73 -4.62
CA GLY A 298 -20.66 12.05 -4.47
C GLY A 298 -21.42 13.06 -3.62
N GLY A 299 -20.86 14.26 -3.52
CA GLY A 299 -21.37 15.33 -2.66
C GLY A 299 -21.00 15.11 -1.19
N SER A 300 -21.91 14.52 -0.41
CA SER A 300 -21.74 14.34 1.04
C SER A 300 -20.61 13.37 1.40
N ILE A 301 -19.99 13.54 2.58
CA ILE A 301 -18.94 12.63 3.09
C ILE A 301 -19.38 11.15 3.04
N PRO A 302 -20.57 10.76 3.53
CA PRO A 302 -21.02 9.36 3.43
C PRO A 302 -21.12 8.84 2.00
N ASN A 303 -21.54 9.67 1.04
CA ASN A 303 -21.59 9.27 -0.36
C ASN A 303 -20.20 9.11 -0.97
N ARG A 304 -19.26 10.01 -0.68
CA ARG A 304 -17.87 9.92 -1.14
C ARG A 304 -17.16 8.68 -0.59
N VAL A 305 -17.42 8.34 0.67
CA VAL A 305 -16.87 7.16 1.36
C VAL A 305 -17.56 5.85 0.93
N ARG A 306 -18.75 5.91 0.31
CA ARG A 306 -19.55 4.73 -0.06
C ARG A 306 -18.79 3.70 -0.88
N PHE A 307 -18.00 4.14 -1.86
CA PHE A 307 -17.24 3.21 -2.70
C PHE A 307 -16.20 2.42 -1.90
N LEU A 308 -15.47 3.08 -0.97
CA LEU A 308 -14.56 2.39 -0.04
C LEU A 308 -15.31 1.34 0.79
N VAL A 309 -16.49 1.69 1.32
CA VAL A 309 -17.29 0.77 2.14
C VAL A 309 -17.80 -0.41 1.34
N GLU A 310 -18.27 -0.20 0.10
CA GLU A 310 -18.71 -1.30 -0.78
C GLU A 310 -17.55 -2.25 -1.14
N VAL A 311 -16.36 -1.71 -1.44
CA VAL A 311 -15.14 -2.51 -1.68
C VAL A 311 -14.75 -3.30 -0.43
N ALA A 312 -14.63 -2.63 0.72
CA ALA A 312 -14.24 -3.26 1.97
C ALA A 312 -15.24 -4.34 2.39
N SER A 313 -16.54 -4.08 2.28
CA SER A 313 -17.59 -5.06 2.59
C SER A 313 -17.47 -6.29 1.70
N ALA A 314 -17.29 -6.12 0.38
CA ALA A 314 -17.17 -7.25 -0.54
C ALA A 314 -15.91 -8.09 -0.27
N VAL A 315 -14.79 -7.46 0.08
CA VAL A 315 -13.55 -8.16 0.47
C VAL A 315 -13.72 -8.88 1.80
N VAL A 316 -14.34 -8.24 2.80
CA VAL A 316 -14.63 -8.83 4.11
C VAL A 316 -15.56 -10.04 3.99
N GLU A 317 -16.61 -9.96 3.16
CA GLU A 317 -17.48 -11.09 2.86
C GLU A 317 -16.74 -12.27 2.22
N GLU A 318 -15.70 -11.98 1.44
CA GLU A 318 -14.97 -12.98 0.66
C GLU A 318 -13.91 -13.70 1.49
N ILE A 319 -13.12 -12.98 2.29
CA ILE A 319 -11.95 -13.54 2.98
C ILE A 319 -11.97 -13.38 4.50
N GLY A 320 -12.99 -12.68 5.02
CA GLY A 320 -13.16 -12.37 6.44
C GLY A 320 -12.47 -11.07 6.87
N PRO A 321 -12.97 -10.42 7.94
CA PRO A 321 -12.47 -9.13 8.39
C PRO A 321 -11.07 -9.22 9.01
N LEU A 322 -10.76 -10.33 9.68
CA LEU A 322 -9.44 -10.60 10.29
C LEU A 322 -8.33 -10.93 9.28
N ARG A 323 -8.62 -10.87 7.98
CA ARG A 323 -7.65 -10.97 6.88
C ARG A 323 -7.65 -9.72 6.00
N THR A 324 -8.35 -8.68 6.41
CA THR A 324 -8.56 -7.47 5.61
C THR A 324 -8.05 -6.26 6.36
N GLY A 325 -7.07 -5.57 5.78
CA GLY A 325 -6.66 -4.23 6.19
C GLY A 325 -6.95 -3.20 5.10
N VAL A 326 -6.78 -1.92 5.43
CA VAL A 326 -6.95 -0.82 4.47
C VAL A 326 -5.90 0.26 4.71
N ARG A 327 -5.36 0.80 3.62
CA ARG A 327 -4.43 1.94 3.66
C ARG A 327 -5.10 3.24 3.27
N LEU A 328 -4.91 4.30 4.06
CA LEU A 328 -5.55 5.60 3.90
C LEU A 328 -4.53 6.76 4.01
N ALA A 329 -4.71 7.82 3.22
CA ALA A 329 -3.82 8.99 3.20
C ALA A 329 -4.60 10.32 3.40
N PRO A 330 -5.02 10.62 4.64
CA PRO A 330 -5.91 11.73 4.94
C PRO A 330 -5.42 13.09 4.43
N PHE A 331 -4.12 13.34 4.54
CA PHE A 331 -3.52 14.65 4.27
C PHE A 331 -2.73 14.72 2.96
N SER A 332 -2.53 13.59 2.27
CA SER A 332 -1.76 13.60 1.02
C SER A 332 -2.51 14.35 -0.07
N THR A 333 -1.81 15.13 -0.88
CA THR A 333 -2.33 15.77 -2.10
C THR A 333 -1.76 15.16 -3.38
N PHE A 334 -1.05 14.03 -3.25
CA PHE A 334 -0.39 13.34 -4.36
C PHE A 334 -1.37 13.06 -5.50
N LEU A 335 -0.88 13.18 -6.75
CA LEU A 335 -1.68 13.06 -7.97
C LEU A 335 -2.90 13.99 -8.00
N SER A 336 -2.74 15.21 -7.47
CA SER A 336 -3.79 16.24 -7.42
C SER A 336 -5.07 15.77 -6.72
N SER A 337 -4.94 14.94 -5.69
CA SER A 337 -6.06 14.39 -4.91
C SER A 337 -6.16 15.06 -3.54
N ALA A 338 -6.83 16.20 -3.48
CA ALA A 338 -7.01 16.99 -2.25
C ALA A 338 -8.47 16.92 -1.76
N ASP A 339 -8.67 17.04 -0.44
CA ASP A 339 -9.99 17.12 0.20
C ASP A 339 -10.10 18.43 0.97
N SER A 340 -11.25 19.10 0.90
CA SER A 340 -11.47 20.35 1.65
C SER A 340 -11.71 20.14 3.14
N THR A 341 -12.02 18.90 3.57
CA THR A 341 -12.39 18.56 4.95
C THR A 341 -11.73 17.24 5.41
N PRO A 342 -10.39 17.12 5.33
CA PRO A 342 -9.71 15.83 5.43
C PRO A 342 -9.96 15.12 6.76
N VAL A 343 -9.97 15.85 7.89
CA VAL A 343 -10.22 15.25 9.21
C VAL A 343 -11.64 14.69 9.32
N PRO A 344 -12.74 15.46 9.12
CA PRO A 344 -14.10 14.90 9.10
C PRO A 344 -14.28 13.73 8.11
N THR A 345 -13.76 13.86 6.89
CA THR A 345 -13.88 12.83 5.84
C THR A 345 -13.25 11.51 6.29
N TYR A 346 -12.00 11.55 6.78
CA TYR A 346 -11.28 10.34 7.15
C TYR A 346 -11.64 9.81 8.53
N VAL A 347 -12.16 10.62 9.45
CA VAL A 347 -12.81 10.11 10.68
C VAL A 347 -14.02 9.24 10.30
N HIS A 348 -14.86 9.70 9.38
CA HIS A 348 -16.00 8.89 8.92
C HIS A 348 -15.55 7.61 8.19
N ALA A 349 -14.58 7.72 7.28
CA ALA A 349 -14.03 6.56 6.58
C ALA A 349 -13.46 5.53 7.57
N THR A 350 -12.66 5.97 8.54
CA THR A 350 -12.05 5.11 9.56
C THR A 350 -13.11 4.47 10.45
N GLN A 351 -14.16 5.20 10.84
CA GLN A 351 -15.28 4.65 11.60
C GLN A 351 -15.98 3.53 10.82
N CYS A 352 -16.25 3.69 9.52
CA CYS A 352 -16.87 2.62 8.75
C CYS A 352 -15.96 1.38 8.63
N MET A 353 -14.64 1.56 8.58
CA MET A 353 -13.70 0.44 8.62
C MET A 353 -13.68 -0.26 9.98
N ASN A 354 -13.81 0.52 11.06
CA ASN A 354 -13.97 0.00 12.42
C ASN A 354 -15.26 -0.82 12.55
N ASP A 355 -16.38 -0.33 12.03
CA ASP A 355 -17.69 -0.99 12.08
C ASP A 355 -17.71 -2.31 11.30
N LEU A 356 -16.93 -2.41 10.22
CA LEU A 356 -16.71 -3.66 9.46
C LEU A 356 -15.73 -4.61 10.16
N GLY A 357 -15.10 -4.19 11.26
CA GLY A 357 -14.19 -5.00 12.06
C GLY A 357 -12.86 -5.33 11.37
N LEU A 358 -12.39 -4.48 10.44
CA LEU A 358 -11.13 -4.72 9.72
C LEU A 358 -9.98 -4.99 10.68
N LEU A 359 -9.04 -5.86 10.28
CA LEU A 359 -7.89 -6.24 11.08
C LEU A 359 -7.02 -5.03 11.46
N TYR A 360 -6.77 -4.16 10.49
CA TYR A 360 -5.98 -2.96 10.71
C TYR A 360 -6.38 -1.81 9.76
N VAL A 361 -6.05 -0.60 10.19
CA VAL A 361 -5.91 0.56 9.30
C VAL A 361 -4.44 0.96 9.23
N HIS A 362 -3.99 1.29 8.03
CA HIS A 362 -2.64 1.75 7.74
C HIS A 362 -2.69 3.20 7.28
N MET A 363 -2.26 4.11 8.14
CA MET A 363 -2.40 5.54 7.95
C MET A 363 -1.07 6.18 7.56
N LEU A 364 -1.10 6.93 6.46
CA LEU A 364 0.01 7.77 6.01
C LEU A 364 0.00 9.11 6.76
N GLU A 365 1.15 9.44 7.36
CA GLU A 365 1.42 10.76 7.95
C GLU A 365 1.36 11.86 6.88
N ALA A 366 1.02 13.09 7.29
CA ALA A 366 1.04 14.27 6.43
C ALA A 366 2.42 14.58 5.83
N ARG A 367 3.48 14.03 6.44
CA ARG A 367 4.90 14.28 6.18
C ARG A 367 5.46 13.66 4.89
N ILE A 368 4.62 13.26 3.93
CA ILE A 368 5.08 12.67 2.66
C ILE A 368 4.74 13.60 1.50
N ASP A 369 5.64 14.54 1.23
CA ASP A 369 5.92 15.02 -0.13
C ASP A 369 6.99 14.12 -0.79
N ARG A 370 7.23 14.30 -2.09
CA ARG A 370 8.14 13.44 -2.89
C ARG A 370 9.59 13.47 -2.39
N GLU A 371 9.93 14.55 -1.69
CA GLU A 371 11.26 14.91 -1.23
C GLU A 371 11.53 14.42 0.21
N GLY A 372 10.50 14.12 1.00
CA GLY A 372 10.66 13.54 2.34
C GLY A 372 11.13 14.54 3.39
N GLU A 373 10.87 15.83 3.15
CA GLU A 373 11.15 16.89 4.11
C GLU A 373 10.03 17.00 5.14
N ALA A 374 10.41 17.38 6.35
CA ALA A 374 9.48 17.52 7.46
C ALA A 374 8.62 18.77 7.28
N VAL A 375 7.44 18.64 6.67
CA VAL A 375 6.43 19.69 6.80
C VAL A 375 5.98 19.69 8.26
N THR A 376 6.35 20.74 8.99
CA THR A 376 5.90 21.02 10.34
C THR A 376 4.43 21.47 10.30
N GLY A 377 3.53 20.51 10.14
CA GLY A 377 2.09 20.72 10.14
C GLY A 377 1.45 20.43 11.51
N ARG A 378 0.30 21.07 11.78
CA ARG A 378 -0.59 20.78 12.92
C ARG A 378 -1.40 19.49 12.73
N GLU A 379 -1.22 18.81 11.60
CA GLU A 379 -2.00 17.64 11.21
C GLU A 379 -1.51 16.41 11.97
N SER A 380 -2.46 15.64 12.51
CA SER A 380 -2.18 14.51 13.39
C SER A 380 -3.07 13.34 13.00
N LEU A 381 -2.54 12.12 13.11
CA LEU A 381 -3.30 10.89 12.95
C LEU A 381 -4.20 10.54 14.15
N GLU A 382 -4.07 11.30 15.23
CA GLU A 382 -4.74 11.06 16.51
C GLU A 382 -6.28 10.96 16.41
N PRO A 383 -6.99 11.81 15.64
CA PRO A 383 -8.43 11.67 15.47
C PRO A 383 -8.85 10.32 14.88
N PHE A 384 -8.02 9.75 13.99
CA PHE A 384 -8.29 8.45 13.36
C PHE A 384 -7.94 7.29 14.30
N ARG A 385 -6.85 7.43 15.07
CA ARG A 385 -6.48 6.45 16.11
C ARG A 385 -7.59 6.31 17.16
N ARG A 386 -8.23 7.40 17.56
CA ARG A 386 -9.33 7.39 18.54
C ARG A 386 -10.56 6.59 18.10
N VAL A 387 -10.84 6.53 16.81
CA VAL A 387 -12.07 5.87 16.28
C VAL A 387 -11.85 4.44 15.81
N PHE A 388 -10.59 4.00 15.65
CA PHE A 388 -10.26 2.63 15.25
C PHE A 388 -9.69 1.83 16.42
N SER A 389 -10.40 0.79 16.83
CA SER A 389 -10.06 0.00 18.02
C SER A 389 -9.09 -1.16 17.76
N ASN A 390 -9.02 -1.65 16.52
CA ASN A 390 -8.10 -2.73 16.15
C ASN A 390 -6.69 -2.16 15.88
N THR A 391 -5.85 -2.90 15.16
CA THR A 391 -4.45 -2.53 14.96
C THR A 391 -4.30 -1.27 14.10
N PHE A 392 -3.59 -0.27 14.62
CA PHE A 392 -3.30 0.98 13.93
C PHE A 392 -1.84 1.02 13.45
N ILE A 393 -1.63 1.02 12.13
CA ILE A 393 -0.30 1.08 11.52
C ILE A 393 -0.03 2.52 11.06
N ALA A 394 1.06 3.12 11.54
CA ALA A 394 1.49 4.45 11.08
C ALA A 394 2.66 4.33 10.08
N ALA A 395 2.68 5.20 9.07
CA ALA A 395 3.73 5.22 8.06
C ALA A 395 4.05 6.63 7.58
N GLY A 396 5.34 6.92 7.36
CA GLY A 396 5.79 8.18 6.77
C GLY A 396 6.92 8.85 7.55
N GLY A 397 8.13 8.81 6.98
CA GLY A 397 9.30 9.51 7.54
C GLY A 397 9.82 8.99 8.88
N TYR A 398 9.30 7.86 9.39
CA TYR A 398 9.74 7.28 10.65
C TYR A 398 11.22 6.86 10.63
N THR A 399 11.87 7.12 11.75
CA THR A 399 13.18 6.61 12.17
C THR A 399 12.98 5.53 13.23
N ARG A 400 14.08 4.98 13.76
CA ARG A 400 14.02 4.09 14.93
C ARG A 400 13.46 4.81 16.15
N GLU A 401 13.93 6.03 16.42
CA GLU A 401 13.59 6.84 17.59
C GLU A 401 12.13 7.29 17.53
N SER A 402 11.71 7.87 16.40
CA SER A 402 10.33 8.32 16.22
C SER A 402 9.35 7.15 16.17
N GLY A 403 9.75 5.99 15.63
CA GLY A 403 8.93 4.79 15.68
C GLY A 403 8.77 4.25 17.10
N ASN A 404 9.86 4.20 17.88
CA ASN A 404 9.81 3.84 19.31
C ASN A 404 8.89 4.77 20.09
N ALA A 405 8.96 6.08 19.84
CA ALA A 405 8.10 7.07 20.49
C ALA A 405 6.61 6.88 20.14
N ALA A 406 6.29 6.58 18.87
CA ALA A 406 4.91 6.33 18.44
C ALA A 406 4.31 5.08 19.10
N ILE A 407 5.09 4.00 19.22
CA ILE A 407 4.64 2.78 19.93
C ILE A 407 4.49 3.06 21.44
N ALA A 408 5.49 3.69 22.07
CA ALA A 408 5.50 3.93 23.51
C ALA A 408 4.35 4.84 23.97
N SER A 409 3.95 5.80 23.13
CA SER A 409 2.83 6.70 23.41
C SER A 409 1.45 6.12 23.08
N GLY A 410 1.38 4.95 22.42
CA GLY A 410 0.13 4.36 21.93
C GLY A 410 -0.45 5.06 20.68
N ALA A 411 0.30 5.97 20.06
CA ALA A 411 -0.09 6.64 18.83
C ALA A 411 -0.17 5.67 17.63
N ALA A 412 0.62 4.60 17.66
CA ALA A 412 0.55 3.49 16.71
C ALA A 412 0.78 2.15 17.42
N ASP A 413 0.19 1.09 16.88
CA ASP A 413 0.45 -0.28 17.32
C ASP A 413 1.63 -0.90 16.56
N LEU A 414 1.78 -0.53 15.29
CA LEU A 414 2.83 -0.95 14.36
C LEU A 414 3.32 0.27 13.55
N VAL A 415 4.58 0.24 13.08
CA VAL A 415 5.16 1.29 12.23
C VAL A 415 5.70 0.69 10.94
N ALA A 416 5.23 1.20 9.80
CA ALA A 416 5.63 0.73 8.49
C ALA A 416 6.77 1.56 7.88
N TYR A 417 7.76 0.87 7.33
CA TYR A 417 8.96 1.45 6.74
C TYR A 417 9.05 1.07 5.26
N GLY A 418 9.12 2.09 4.41
CA GLY A 418 9.35 1.94 2.96
C GLY A 418 10.83 1.98 2.63
N ARG A 419 11.32 3.15 2.20
CA ARG A 419 12.70 3.41 1.74
C ARG A 419 13.80 2.79 2.61
N ARG A 420 13.66 2.83 3.94
CA ARG A 420 14.63 2.22 4.87
C ARG A 420 14.65 0.69 4.75
N PHE A 421 13.48 0.05 4.73
CA PHE A 421 13.36 -1.40 4.61
C PHE A 421 13.67 -1.90 3.19
N LEU A 422 13.51 -1.04 2.18
CA LEU A 422 14.04 -1.30 0.86
C LEU A 422 15.56 -1.50 0.89
N ALA A 423 16.32 -0.54 1.40
CA ALA A 423 17.78 -0.65 1.41
C ALA A 423 18.35 -1.58 2.51
N ASN A 424 17.54 -1.95 3.50
CA ASN A 424 17.98 -2.72 4.67
C ASN A 424 17.08 -3.95 4.83
N PRO A 425 17.42 -5.10 4.22
CA PRO A 425 16.59 -6.30 4.30
C PRO A 425 16.41 -6.81 5.74
N ASP A 426 17.36 -6.52 6.62
CA ASP A 426 17.41 -6.89 8.03
C ASP A 426 17.13 -5.70 8.98
N LEU A 427 16.31 -4.73 8.54
CA LEU A 427 16.02 -3.50 9.28
C LEU A 427 15.69 -3.71 10.78
N PRO A 428 14.85 -4.68 11.20
CA PRO A 428 14.60 -4.92 12.63
C PRO A 428 15.87 -5.26 13.42
N ARG A 429 16.79 -6.04 12.83
CA ARG A 429 18.07 -6.40 13.46
C ARG A 429 18.98 -5.18 13.56
N ARG A 430 19.03 -4.34 12.52
CA ARG A 430 19.77 -3.07 12.58
C ARG A 430 19.23 -2.15 13.68
N PHE A 431 17.91 -2.08 13.87
CA PHE A 431 17.31 -1.35 14.99
C PHE A 431 17.60 -1.97 16.36
N ALA A 432 17.74 -3.29 16.45
CA ALA A 432 18.10 -3.97 17.70
C ALA A 432 19.52 -3.60 18.15
N LEU A 433 20.45 -3.54 17.19
CA LEU A 433 21.86 -3.30 17.42
C LEU A 433 22.26 -1.83 17.34
N ASP A 434 21.31 -0.95 17.00
CA ASP A 434 21.57 0.45 16.64
C ASP A 434 22.65 0.58 15.55
N ALA A 435 22.64 -0.35 14.60
CA ALA A 435 23.64 -0.45 13.55
C ALA A 435 23.40 0.58 12.43
N PRO A 436 24.46 0.98 11.70
CA PRO A 436 24.33 1.83 10.52
C PRO A 436 23.33 1.25 9.50
N LEU A 437 22.58 2.14 8.84
CA LEU A 437 21.65 1.76 7.77
C LEU A 437 22.31 1.96 6.41
N ASN A 438 22.09 1.01 5.52
CA ASN A 438 22.43 1.16 4.11
C ASN A 438 21.74 2.40 3.53
N PRO A 439 22.44 3.21 2.73
CA PRO A 439 21.81 4.26 1.94
C PRO A 439 20.92 3.63 0.87
N TYR A 440 19.74 4.20 0.65
CA TYR A 440 18.90 3.84 -0.48
C TYR A 440 19.33 4.59 -1.74
N ASP A 441 19.11 3.98 -2.90
CA ASP A 441 19.37 4.56 -4.22
C ASP A 441 18.04 4.79 -4.94
N ARG A 442 17.68 6.05 -5.16
CA ARG A 442 16.38 6.41 -5.76
C ARG A 442 16.32 6.06 -7.25
N ASP A 443 17.44 6.02 -7.94
CA ASP A 443 17.51 5.73 -9.38
C ASP A 443 17.14 4.27 -9.67
N THR A 444 17.18 3.41 -8.65
CA THR A 444 16.85 1.99 -8.75
C THR A 444 15.50 1.63 -8.11
N PHE A 445 14.73 2.62 -7.63
CA PHE A 445 13.39 2.38 -7.07
C PHE A 445 12.46 1.75 -8.11
N TYR A 446 12.39 2.36 -9.29
CA TYR A 446 11.53 1.93 -10.40
C TYR A 446 12.37 1.59 -11.62
N THR A 447 12.82 0.34 -11.69
CA THR A 447 13.56 -0.21 -12.84
C THR A 447 13.09 -1.62 -13.12
N PHE A 448 13.43 -2.14 -14.31
CA PHE A 448 13.07 -3.51 -14.70
C PHE A 448 14.17 -4.52 -14.36
N ASP A 449 15.29 -4.03 -13.82
CA ASP A 449 16.42 -4.86 -13.40
C ASP A 449 16.00 -5.72 -12.20
N GLN A 450 16.19 -7.03 -12.33
CA GLN A 450 15.71 -7.99 -11.34
C GLN A 450 16.61 -8.10 -10.10
N VAL A 451 17.75 -7.40 -10.07
CA VAL A 451 18.72 -7.49 -8.96
C VAL A 451 19.08 -6.11 -8.43
N LYS A 452 19.46 -5.18 -9.31
CA LYS A 452 20.06 -3.90 -8.93
C LYS A 452 19.09 -3.02 -8.11
N GLY A 453 19.53 -2.59 -6.94
CA GLY A 453 18.72 -1.82 -5.98
C GLY A 453 17.47 -2.58 -5.51
N TYR A 454 17.53 -3.91 -5.47
CA TYR A 454 16.40 -4.77 -5.14
C TYR A 454 16.80 -5.87 -4.16
N THR A 455 17.58 -6.84 -4.63
CA THR A 455 18.06 -7.99 -3.85
C THR A 455 19.55 -7.90 -3.50
N ASP A 456 20.25 -6.88 -4.00
CA ASP A 456 21.69 -6.65 -3.85
C ASP A 456 22.08 -5.73 -2.68
N TYR A 457 21.10 -5.26 -1.89
CA TYR A 457 21.39 -4.56 -0.65
C TYR A 457 21.92 -5.54 0.41
N PRO A 458 23.10 -5.30 1.00
CA PRO A 458 23.70 -6.25 1.93
C PRO A 458 22.98 -6.26 3.28
N SER A 459 22.87 -7.45 3.90
CA SER A 459 22.55 -7.58 5.32
C SER A 459 23.78 -7.31 6.18
N LEU A 460 23.60 -7.17 7.50
CA LEU A 460 24.71 -7.11 8.45
C LEU A 460 25.60 -8.37 8.39
N GLU A 461 25.03 -9.53 8.07
CA GLU A 461 25.80 -10.78 7.92
C GLU A 461 26.66 -10.78 6.66
N ASP A 462 26.16 -10.21 5.56
CA ASP A 462 26.93 -10.05 4.32
C ASP A 462 28.06 -9.03 4.49
N GLU A 463 27.84 -7.98 5.29
CA GLU A 463 28.86 -6.99 5.63
C GLU A 463 29.96 -7.59 6.52
N ALA A 464 29.60 -8.41 7.50
CA ALA A 464 30.56 -9.07 8.40
C ALA A 464 31.39 -10.17 7.70
N SER A 465 30.94 -10.66 6.55
CA SER A 465 31.62 -11.70 5.76
C SER A 465 32.60 -11.15 4.71
N LYS A 466 32.73 -9.83 4.61
CA LYS A 466 33.69 -9.10 3.75
C LYS A 466 34.86 -8.60 4.58
#